data_AF-A0A9P4TNW1-F1
#
_entry.id   AF-A0A9P4TNW1-F1
#
_cell.length_a   1.000
_cell.length_b   1.000
_cell.length_c   1.000
_cell.angle_alpha   90.00
_cell.angle_beta   90.00
_cell.angle_gamma   90.00
#
_symmetry.space_group_name_H-M   'P 1'
#
loop_
_entity.id
_entity.type
_entity.pdbx_description
1 polymer ?
#
loop_
_entity_poly.entity_id
_entity_poly.type
_entity_poly.pdbx_seq_one_letter_code
_entity_poly.pdbx_strand_id
1 'polypeptide(L)'
;MAPVAAAGQRALSTLAKRLHPQLPLTPRESQQLLNLLTTSFRAHLDREHPVHTPETAAPKAGRNGRDSIVAPSSAALASQHLDAVLSNPLFAVKPSRRGSQSGALQILKDPIGWFLNEMAMGRASLSKVSTCLDILDRSDVAAQSRQDKKPGAVIGGWLHSSGLDASTEFLETCVASHSFLSRLVTLLLADGETRILWKWFARPYTPGLSHAKVLIFKKQILRCMVHAGTGHDLPRSLLLFERAHDICQEQQKGFETLRTAGQYLVHAIVSKPTVSISHELYDAFRKSTAFWIPGPWAVAVDAMLWLRHPLGASFTPGIQFIQDPAGAATFAKARTAQRSFVVQLSLGVARELLAEERYEDAQVVMAFIKQYFPDLVLTSFSQEPPRSAVHSAKFEKEQADEVRNLELLEGLLPA
;
A
#
# COMPACT_ATOMS: atom_id res chain seq x y z
N MET A 1 -5.90 -10.08 -65.42
CA MET A 1 -6.33 -11.02 -64.36
C MET A 1 -6.29 -10.29 -63.02
N ALA A 2 -7.47 -9.94 -62.48
CA ALA A 2 -7.62 -9.53 -61.09
C ALA A 2 -9.07 -9.81 -60.64
N PRO A 3 -9.31 -10.88 -59.87
CA PRO A 3 -10.39 -10.82 -58.89
C PRO A 3 -10.03 -11.62 -57.63
N VAL A 4 -9.41 -11.00 -56.63
CA VAL A 4 -9.26 -11.62 -55.29
C VAL A 4 -9.68 -10.66 -54.17
N ALA A 5 -9.55 -9.35 -54.36
CA ALA A 5 -9.95 -8.37 -53.35
C ALA A 5 -11.47 -8.25 -53.13
N ALA A 6 -12.30 -8.55 -54.14
CA ALA A 6 -13.76 -8.40 -54.03
C ALA A 6 -14.46 -9.56 -53.30
N ALA A 7 -13.81 -10.73 -53.20
CA ALA A 7 -14.38 -11.92 -52.55
C ALA A 7 -14.29 -11.84 -51.02
N GLY A 8 -13.18 -11.32 -50.48
CA GLY A 8 -12.95 -11.20 -49.03
C GLY A 8 -13.88 -10.17 -48.36
N GLN A 9 -14.13 -9.03 -49.01
CA GLN A 9 -15.06 -8.02 -48.49
C GLN A 9 -16.51 -8.51 -48.48
N ARG A 10 -16.89 -9.32 -49.48
CA ARG A 10 -18.22 -9.95 -49.52
C ARG A 10 -18.36 -11.03 -48.45
N ALA A 11 -17.34 -11.87 -48.24
CA ALA A 11 -17.34 -12.91 -47.20
C ALA A 11 -17.40 -12.36 -45.76
N LEU A 12 -16.69 -11.25 -45.48
CA LEU A 12 -16.77 -10.56 -44.19
C LEU A 12 -18.11 -9.84 -44.00
N SER A 13 -18.72 -9.32 -45.08
CA SER A 13 -20.06 -8.72 -45.02
C SER A 13 -21.18 -9.74 -44.81
N THR A 14 -21.05 -10.97 -45.32
CA THR A 14 -22.00 -12.06 -45.05
C THR A 14 -21.85 -12.66 -43.66
N LEU A 15 -20.64 -12.67 -43.09
CA LEU A 15 -20.42 -13.04 -41.69
C LEU A 15 -20.91 -11.96 -40.72
N ALA A 16 -20.71 -10.68 -41.02
CA ALA A 16 -21.25 -9.57 -40.23
C ALA A 16 -22.80 -9.52 -40.26
N LYS A 17 -23.43 -9.92 -41.37
CA LYS A 17 -24.89 -10.08 -41.49
C LYS A 17 -25.45 -11.32 -40.77
N ARG A 18 -24.60 -12.26 -40.36
CA ARG A 18 -24.99 -13.47 -39.61
C ARG A 18 -24.66 -13.39 -38.12
N LEU A 19 -23.78 -12.47 -37.71
CA LEU A 19 -23.36 -12.28 -36.32
C LEU A 19 -24.11 -11.13 -35.60
N HIS A 20 -24.80 -10.27 -36.35
CA HIS A 20 -25.81 -9.37 -35.80
C HIS A 20 -27.18 -9.78 -36.32
N PRO A 21 -28.11 -10.27 -35.49
CA PRO A 21 -29.51 -10.24 -35.85
C PRO A 21 -29.90 -8.76 -35.96
N GLN A 22 -30.04 -8.26 -37.18
CA GLN A 22 -30.80 -7.04 -37.42
C GLN A 22 -32.24 -7.37 -37.07
N LEU A 23 -32.60 -7.08 -35.83
CA LEU A 23 -33.98 -7.12 -35.38
C LEU A 23 -34.55 -5.72 -35.71
N PRO A 24 -35.33 -5.53 -36.78
CA PRO A 24 -36.34 -4.49 -36.71
C PRO A 24 -37.37 -5.01 -35.71
N LEU A 25 -37.10 -4.84 -34.41
CA LEU A 25 -38.11 -5.06 -33.38
C LEU A 25 -39.28 -4.18 -33.78
N THR A 26 -40.37 -4.80 -34.21
CA THR A 26 -41.62 -4.05 -34.32
C THR A 26 -41.91 -3.45 -32.94
N PRO A 27 -42.52 -2.27 -32.84
CA PRO A 27 -42.74 -1.60 -31.55
C PRO A 27 -43.43 -2.50 -30.50
N ARG A 28 -44.21 -3.48 -30.96
CA ARG A 28 -44.81 -4.54 -30.14
C ARG A 28 -43.80 -5.55 -29.59
N GLU A 29 -42.83 -5.99 -30.38
CA GLU A 29 -41.80 -6.94 -29.94
C GLU A 29 -40.81 -6.26 -28.97
N SER A 30 -40.46 -4.98 -29.18
CA SER A 30 -39.66 -4.24 -28.20
C SER A 30 -40.40 -4.06 -26.88
N GLN A 31 -41.72 -3.83 -26.91
CA GLN A 31 -42.54 -3.79 -25.70
C GLN A 31 -42.67 -5.16 -25.04
N GLN A 32 -42.77 -6.25 -25.82
CA GLN A 32 -42.78 -7.61 -25.27
C GLN A 32 -41.43 -7.98 -24.64
N LEU A 33 -40.31 -7.60 -25.24
CA LEU A 33 -38.97 -7.86 -24.72
C LEU A 33 -38.70 -7.02 -23.47
N LEU A 34 -39.16 -5.76 -23.46
CA LEU A 34 -39.09 -4.89 -22.29
C LEU A 34 -39.99 -5.41 -21.18
N ASN A 35 -41.21 -5.87 -21.47
CA ASN A 35 -42.07 -6.52 -20.49
C ASN A 35 -41.46 -7.81 -19.95
N LEU A 36 -40.85 -8.64 -20.81
CA LEU A 36 -40.16 -9.87 -20.38
C LEU A 36 -38.96 -9.56 -19.48
N LEU A 37 -38.10 -8.61 -19.85
CA LEU A 37 -36.99 -8.18 -19.00
C LEU A 37 -37.47 -7.59 -17.69
N THR A 38 -38.51 -6.76 -17.72
CA THR A 38 -39.04 -6.12 -16.51
C THR A 38 -39.70 -7.16 -15.59
N THR A 39 -40.40 -8.15 -16.15
CA THR A 39 -40.98 -9.26 -15.37
C THR A 39 -39.92 -10.20 -14.83
N SER A 40 -38.85 -10.48 -15.58
CA SER A 40 -37.72 -11.30 -15.12
C SER A 40 -36.94 -10.59 -14.01
N PHE A 41 -36.73 -9.27 -14.12
CA PHE A 41 -36.06 -8.50 -13.09
C PHE A 41 -36.90 -8.41 -11.82
N ARG A 42 -38.23 -8.19 -11.95
CA ARG A 42 -39.15 -8.22 -10.81
C ARG A 42 -39.23 -9.60 -10.16
N ALA A 43 -39.32 -10.66 -10.95
CA ALA A 43 -39.31 -12.03 -10.43
C ALA A 43 -37.97 -12.41 -9.75
N HIS A 44 -36.85 -11.86 -10.23
CA HIS A 44 -35.55 -12.03 -9.59
C HIS A 44 -35.46 -11.22 -8.29
N LEU A 45 -35.98 -10.00 -8.27
CA LEU A 45 -36.08 -9.18 -7.06
C LEU A 45 -37.03 -9.78 -6.01
N ASP A 46 -38.17 -10.34 -6.42
CA ASP A 46 -39.13 -11.01 -5.54
C ASP A 46 -38.58 -12.33 -4.97
N ARG A 47 -37.65 -12.98 -5.71
CA ARG A 47 -36.96 -14.21 -5.28
C ARG A 47 -35.83 -13.93 -4.29
N GLU A 48 -35.09 -12.84 -4.49
CA GLU A 48 -34.01 -12.41 -3.57
C GLU A 48 -34.56 -11.65 -2.34
N HIS A 49 -35.76 -11.08 -2.44
CA HIS A 49 -36.47 -10.38 -1.35
C HIS A 49 -37.94 -10.84 -1.25
N PRO A 50 -38.22 -12.01 -0.63
CA PRO A 50 -39.59 -12.40 -0.37
C PRO A 50 -40.27 -11.37 0.54
N VAL A 51 -41.27 -10.67 0.00
CA VAL A 51 -42.11 -9.74 0.77
C VAL A 51 -42.89 -10.56 1.80
N HIS A 52 -42.48 -10.48 3.06
CA HIS A 52 -43.26 -10.98 4.18
C HIS A 52 -44.58 -10.18 4.26
N THR A 53 -45.67 -10.75 3.75
CA THR A 53 -47.02 -10.27 3.99
C THR A 53 -47.40 -10.54 5.46
N PRO A 54 -47.78 -9.54 6.27
CA PRO A 54 -48.33 -9.78 7.60
C PRO A 54 -49.86 -9.70 7.54
N GLU A 55 -50.53 -10.86 7.54
CA GLU A 55 -51.89 -11.12 8.07
C GLU A 55 -52.23 -12.58 7.72
N THR A 56 -52.54 -13.51 8.62
CA THR A 56 -53.40 -13.42 9.81
C THR A 56 -53.12 -14.62 10.75
N ALA A 57 -53.32 -14.41 12.06
CA ALA A 57 -53.62 -15.38 13.13
C ALA A 57 -52.58 -15.61 14.26
N ALA A 58 -52.64 -14.68 15.23
CA ALA A 58 -52.74 -14.92 16.70
C ALA A 58 -51.50 -15.33 17.53
N PRO A 59 -51.49 -14.97 18.84
CA PRO A 59 -50.29 -14.47 19.53
C PRO A 59 -49.71 -15.43 20.57
N LYS A 60 -48.44 -15.22 20.96
CA LYS A 60 -47.98 -15.33 22.37
C LYS A 60 -46.56 -14.78 22.57
N ALA A 61 -46.53 -13.78 23.46
CA ALA A 61 -45.48 -13.31 24.38
C ALA A 61 -44.04 -13.85 24.28
N GLY A 62 -43.09 -12.92 24.30
CA GLY A 62 -41.69 -13.17 24.69
C GLY A 62 -40.81 -11.92 24.58
N ARG A 63 -40.70 -11.16 25.67
CA ARG A 63 -39.72 -10.08 25.87
C ARG A 63 -38.29 -10.56 25.54
N ASN A 64 -37.51 -9.74 24.83
CA ASN A 64 -36.21 -9.21 25.30
C ASN A 64 -35.57 -8.29 24.24
N GLY A 65 -35.07 -7.14 24.69
CA GLY A 65 -34.38 -6.17 23.84
C GLY A 65 -32.98 -6.62 23.43
N ARG A 66 -32.63 -6.31 22.19
CA ARG A 66 -31.27 -6.04 21.70
C ARG A 66 -31.38 -5.40 20.32
N ASP A 67 -30.55 -4.41 20.08
CA ASP A 67 -30.54 -3.49 18.94
C ASP A 67 -30.81 -4.19 17.60
N SER A 68 -31.97 -3.91 17.02
CA SER A 68 -32.28 -4.29 15.65
C SER A 68 -31.49 -3.37 14.73
N ILE A 69 -30.42 -3.91 14.14
CA ILE A 69 -29.80 -3.34 12.95
C ILE A 69 -30.91 -3.29 11.90
N VAL A 70 -31.47 -2.09 11.69
CA VAL A 70 -32.44 -1.82 10.64
C VAL A 70 -31.78 -2.20 9.32
N ALA A 71 -32.19 -3.34 8.75
CA ALA A 71 -31.79 -3.72 7.42
C ALA A 71 -32.13 -2.56 6.48
N PRO A 72 -31.17 -2.06 5.67
CA PRO A 72 -31.43 -0.93 4.79
C PRO A 72 -32.59 -1.30 3.87
N SER A 73 -33.62 -0.46 3.87
CA SER A 73 -34.80 -0.67 3.02
C SER A 73 -34.36 -0.82 1.56
N SER A 74 -35.14 -1.56 0.77
CA SER A 74 -34.87 -1.75 -0.67
C SER A 74 -34.70 -0.41 -1.41
N ALA A 75 -35.38 0.65 -0.94
CA ALA A 75 -35.20 2.01 -1.44
C ALA A 75 -33.84 2.62 -1.09
N ALA A 76 -33.32 2.38 0.11
CA ALA A 76 -31.99 2.84 0.52
C ALA A 76 -30.86 2.12 -0.23
N LEU A 77 -30.99 0.80 -0.44
CA LEU A 77 -30.03 0.04 -1.25
C LEU A 77 -30.10 0.42 -2.73
N ALA A 78 -31.29 0.65 -3.28
CA ALA A 78 -31.46 1.15 -4.64
C ALA A 78 -30.88 2.57 -4.80
N SER A 79 -31.07 3.45 -3.82
CA SER A 79 -30.49 4.79 -3.81
C SER A 79 -28.97 4.74 -3.70
N GLN A 80 -28.42 3.89 -2.84
CA GLN A 80 -26.97 3.68 -2.71
C GLN A 80 -26.37 3.08 -3.99
N HIS A 81 -27.10 2.17 -4.65
CA HIS A 81 -26.67 1.60 -5.93
C HIS A 81 -26.74 2.63 -7.06
N LEU A 82 -27.80 3.44 -7.14
CA LEU A 82 -27.90 4.54 -8.10
C LEU A 82 -26.84 5.60 -7.87
N ASP A 83 -26.58 5.97 -6.61
CA ASP A 83 -25.48 6.87 -6.26
C ASP A 83 -24.13 6.28 -6.67
N ALA A 84 -23.89 4.98 -6.44
CA ALA A 84 -22.67 4.30 -6.89
C ALA A 84 -22.53 4.25 -8.42
N VAL A 85 -23.63 4.11 -9.15
CA VAL A 85 -23.67 4.10 -10.63
C VAL A 85 -23.50 5.51 -11.20
N LEU A 86 -24.13 6.53 -10.61
CA LEU A 86 -24.06 7.92 -11.06
C LEU A 86 -22.78 8.62 -10.60
N SER A 87 -22.18 8.19 -9.49
CA SER A 87 -20.82 8.58 -9.08
C SER A 87 -19.74 7.89 -9.91
N ASN A 88 -20.11 7.02 -10.85
CA ASN A 88 -19.14 6.34 -11.69
C ASN A 88 -18.46 7.36 -12.63
N PRO A 89 -17.13 7.48 -12.62
CA PRO A 89 -16.39 8.48 -13.40
C PRO A 89 -16.60 8.36 -14.91
N LEU A 90 -17.15 7.23 -15.40
CA LEU A 90 -17.53 7.03 -16.80
C LEU A 90 -18.69 7.94 -17.25
N PHE A 91 -19.55 8.37 -16.33
CA PHE A 91 -20.72 9.23 -16.64
C PHE A 91 -20.53 10.69 -16.22
N ALA A 92 -19.55 10.97 -15.35
CA ALA A 92 -19.33 12.30 -14.79
C ALA A 92 -18.67 13.29 -15.78
N VAL A 93 -18.01 12.81 -16.84
CA VAL A 93 -17.22 13.64 -17.75
C VAL A 93 -17.67 13.46 -19.20
N LYS A 94 -18.14 14.54 -19.85
CA LYS A 94 -18.34 14.56 -21.30
C LYS A 94 -16.96 14.44 -21.99
N PRO A 95 -16.71 13.40 -22.80
CA PRO A 95 -15.44 13.27 -23.51
C PRO A 95 -15.25 14.46 -24.45
N SER A 96 -14.13 15.18 -24.31
CA SER A 96 -13.83 16.34 -25.15
C SER A 96 -13.46 15.87 -26.56
N ARG A 97 -14.24 16.30 -27.57
CA ARG A 97 -13.98 15.96 -28.98
C ARG A 97 -12.72 16.68 -29.45
N ARG A 98 -11.67 15.88 -29.66
CA ARG A 98 -10.45 16.09 -30.46
C ARG A 98 -10.37 17.47 -31.17
N GLY A 99 -9.65 18.39 -30.54
CA GLY A 99 -9.14 19.63 -31.13
C GLY A 99 -7.75 19.97 -30.59
N SER A 100 -6.72 19.55 -31.31
CA SER A 100 -5.37 20.16 -31.37
C SER A 100 -4.55 20.40 -30.09
N GLN A 101 -4.47 19.45 -29.15
CA GLN A 101 -3.31 19.38 -28.26
C GLN A 101 -2.78 17.94 -28.20
N SER A 102 -1.48 17.77 -28.46
CA SER A 102 -0.80 16.48 -28.34
C SER A 102 -1.06 15.91 -26.95
N GLY A 103 -1.54 14.67 -26.85
CA GLY A 103 -1.90 14.05 -25.57
C GLY A 103 -0.79 14.14 -24.53
N ALA A 104 0.48 14.10 -24.95
CA ALA A 104 1.65 14.30 -24.09
C ALA A 104 1.68 15.68 -23.39
N LEU A 105 1.29 16.75 -24.08
CA LEU A 105 1.23 18.10 -23.51
C LEU A 105 0.05 18.26 -22.54
N GLN A 106 -1.04 17.54 -22.78
CA GLN A 106 -2.21 17.57 -21.90
C GLN A 106 -1.97 16.82 -20.59
N ILE A 107 -1.26 15.69 -20.63
CA ILE A 107 -0.86 14.95 -19.42
C ILE A 107 0.07 15.79 -18.54
N LEU A 108 1.01 16.52 -19.15
CA LEU A 108 1.97 17.35 -18.41
C LEU A 108 1.30 18.57 -17.74
N LYS A 109 0.21 19.09 -18.32
CA LYS A 109 -0.54 20.25 -17.78
C LYS A 109 -1.61 19.87 -16.76
N ASP A 110 -2.43 18.85 -17.04
CA ASP A 110 -3.48 18.36 -16.14
C ASP A 110 -3.53 16.82 -16.20
N PRO A 111 -2.67 16.13 -15.42
CA PRO A 111 -2.58 14.67 -15.45
C PRO A 111 -3.89 13.99 -15.01
N ILE A 112 -4.62 14.59 -14.07
CA ILE A 112 -5.90 14.06 -13.59
C ILE A 112 -7.01 14.29 -14.62
N GLY A 113 -7.07 15.48 -15.22
CA GLY A 113 -8.00 15.77 -16.32
C GLY A 113 -7.77 14.87 -17.53
N TRP A 114 -6.51 14.58 -17.87
CA TRP A 114 -6.18 13.59 -18.89
C TRP A 114 -6.66 12.19 -18.51
N PHE A 115 -6.40 11.75 -17.28
CA PHE A 115 -6.83 10.43 -16.83
C PHE A 115 -8.35 10.27 -16.80
N LEU A 116 -9.08 11.31 -16.39
CA LEU A 116 -10.55 11.38 -16.48
C LEU A 116 -11.05 11.24 -17.92
N ASN A 117 -10.36 11.86 -18.88
CA ASN A 117 -10.70 11.71 -20.30
C ASN A 117 -10.45 10.28 -20.81
N GLU A 118 -9.33 9.66 -20.41
CA GLU A 118 -9.03 8.27 -20.74
C GLU A 118 -10.03 7.29 -20.11
N MET A 119 -10.52 7.58 -18.90
CA MET A 119 -11.63 6.86 -18.29
C MET A 119 -12.92 7.02 -19.10
N ALA A 120 -13.32 8.25 -19.43
CA ALA A 120 -14.53 8.52 -20.22
C ALA A 120 -14.47 7.87 -21.63
N MET A 121 -13.27 7.71 -22.19
CA MET A 121 -13.04 6.99 -23.45
C MET A 121 -13.03 5.46 -23.31
N GLY A 122 -13.12 4.91 -22.09
CA GLY A 122 -13.05 3.47 -21.82
C GLY A 122 -11.65 2.88 -22.04
N ARG A 123 -10.60 3.70 -21.99
CA ARG A 123 -9.21 3.31 -22.28
C ARG A 123 -8.30 3.35 -21.05
N ALA A 124 -8.84 3.60 -19.86
CA ALA A 124 -8.06 3.62 -18.63
C ALA A 124 -7.45 2.24 -18.34
N SER A 125 -6.18 2.22 -17.91
CA SER A 125 -5.43 1.00 -17.59
C SER A 125 -4.42 1.27 -16.48
N LEU A 126 -3.93 0.21 -15.82
CA LEU A 126 -2.92 0.31 -14.76
C LEU A 126 -1.64 1.00 -15.22
N SER A 127 -1.22 0.78 -16.47
CA SER A 127 -0.07 1.46 -17.08
C SER A 127 -0.28 2.97 -17.19
N LYS A 128 -1.49 3.42 -17.53
CA LYS A 128 -1.85 4.84 -17.59
C LYS A 128 -1.91 5.47 -16.20
N VAL A 129 -2.38 4.73 -15.19
CA VAL A 129 -2.30 5.16 -13.79
C VAL A 129 -0.84 5.34 -13.39
N SER A 130 0.05 4.40 -13.70
CA SER A 130 1.48 4.53 -13.40
C SER A 130 2.06 5.79 -14.03
N THR A 131 1.75 6.05 -15.31
CA THR A 131 2.23 7.26 -16.01
C THR A 131 1.68 8.55 -15.34
N CYS A 132 0.42 8.53 -14.92
CA CYS A 132 -0.20 9.65 -14.20
C CYS A 132 0.47 9.88 -12.84
N LEU A 133 0.73 8.82 -12.07
CA LEU A 133 1.44 8.88 -10.78
C LEU A 133 2.86 9.41 -10.95
N ASP A 134 3.58 8.99 -12.00
CA ASP A 134 4.95 9.42 -12.27
C ASP A 134 5.03 10.93 -12.56
N ILE A 135 4.01 11.48 -13.24
CA ILE A 135 3.96 12.89 -13.59
C ILE A 135 3.52 13.73 -12.39
N LEU A 136 2.54 13.25 -11.62
CA LEU A 136 2.11 13.88 -10.37
C LEU A 136 3.21 13.97 -9.32
N ASP A 137 4.12 12.99 -9.29
CA ASP A 137 5.28 12.96 -8.38
C ASP A 137 6.40 13.91 -8.82
N ARG A 138 6.56 14.12 -10.15
CA ARG A 138 7.58 15.02 -10.71
C ARG A 138 7.16 16.49 -10.74
N SER A 139 5.86 16.77 -10.69
CA SER A 139 5.35 18.14 -10.74
C SER A 139 5.23 18.76 -9.35
N ASP A 140 6.10 19.71 -9.01
CA ASP A 140 5.92 20.63 -7.87
C ASP A 140 4.67 21.54 -8.01
N VAL A 141 4.03 21.51 -9.19
CA VAL A 141 2.73 22.15 -9.49
C VAL A 141 1.57 21.52 -8.69
N ALA A 142 1.84 20.42 -7.97
CA ALA A 142 0.90 19.73 -7.10
C ALA A 142 0.35 20.58 -5.95
N ALA A 143 0.94 21.73 -5.60
CA ALA A 143 0.37 22.59 -4.56
C ALA A 143 -0.91 23.33 -5.00
N GLN A 144 -1.07 23.64 -6.30
CA GLN A 144 -2.19 24.45 -6.80
C GLN A 144 -3.30 23.62 -7.46
N SER A 145 -3.00 22.43 -7.99
CA SER A 145 -4.00 21.52 -8.59
C SER A 145 -4.66 20.57 -7.57
N ARG A 146 -4.02 20.34 -6.40
CA ARG A 146 -4.57 19.47 -5.33
C ARG A 146 -5.77 20.05 -4.58
N GLN A 147 -6.04 21.36 -4.70
CA GLN A 147 -7.12 21.98 -3.94
C GLN A 147 -8.52 21.68 -4.51
N ASP A 148 -8.67 21.53 -5.82
CA ASP A 148 -9.99 21.32 -6.43
C ASP A 148 -10.26 19.87 -6.88
N LYS A 149 -9.22 19.07 -7.14
CA LYS A 149 -9.38 17.69 -7.60
C LYS A 149 -8.57 16.76 -6.70
N LYS A 150 -9.26 15.88 -5.96
CA LYS A 150 -8.67 14.82 -5.12
C LYS A 150 -8.16 13.66 -6.02
N PRO A 151 -6.87 13.62 -6.38
CA PRO A 151 -6.34 12.66 -7.36
C PRO A 151 -6.44 11.20 -6.92
N GLY A 152 -6.13 10.92 -5.66
CA GLY A 152 -6.26 9.62 -5.02
C GLY A 152 -7.70 9.15 -4.95
N ALA A 153 -8.67 10.03 -4.67
CA ALA A 153 -10.09 9.67 -4.69
C ALA A 153 -10.56 9.27 -6.10
N VAL A 154 -10.13 9.98 -7.13
CA VAL A 154 -10.46 9.66 -8.53
C VAL A 154 -9.85 8.30 -8.94
N ILE A 155 -8.55 8.10 -8.71
CA ILE A 155 -7.86 6.85 -9.08
C ILE A 155 -8.39 5.67 -8.25
N GLY A 156 -8.58 5.86 -6.95
CA GLY A 156 -9.14 4.87 -6.04
C GLY A 156 -10.56 4.48 -6.40
N GLY A 157 -11.42 5.45 -6.70
CA GLY A 157 -12.79 5.23 -7.15
C GLY A 157 -12.85 4.49 -8.48
N TRP A 158 -11.95 4.79 -9.42
CA TRP A 158 -11.83 4.04 -10.68
C TRP A 158 -11.38 2.59 -10.46
N LEU A 159 -10.33 2.37 -9.66
CA LEU A 159 -9.84 1.02 -9.34
C LEU A 159 -10.94 0.16 -8.70
N HIS A 160 -11.74 0.77 -7.82
CA HIS A 160 -12.83 0.09 -7.14
C HIS A 160 -14.02 -0.20 -8.08
N SER A 161 -14.48 0.81 -8.83
CA SER A 161 -15.62 0.67 -9.76
C SER A 161 -15.33 -0.26 -10.95
N SER A 162 -14.06 -0.34 -11.36
CA SER A 162 -13.61 -1.22 -12.44
C SER A 162 -13.32 -2.65 -11.96
N GLY A 163 -13.39 -2.92 -10.65
CA GLY A 163 -13.02 -4.20 -10.03
C GLY A 163 -11.55 -4.58 -10.18
N LEU A 164 -10.71 -3.66 -10.67
CA LEU A 164 -9.28 -3.88 -10.84
C LEU A 164 -8.55 -3.92 -9.51
N ASP A 165 -9.10 -3.31 -8.47
CA ASP A 165 -8.59 -3.44 -7.11
C ASP A 165 -8.54 -4.91 -6.65
N ALA A 166 -9.46 -5.77 -7.12
CA ALA A 166 -9.52 -7.21 -6.85
C ALA A 166 -8.73 -8.08 -7.85
N SER A 167 -8.21 -7.50 -8.92
CA SER A 167 -7.53 -8.25 -9.98
C SER A 167 -6.16 -8.78 -9.57
N THR A 168 -5.73 -9.87 -10.21
CA THR A 168 -4.37 -10.42 -10.12
C THR A 168 -3.35 -9.44 -10.70
N GLU A 169 -3.69 -8.77 -11.80
CA GLU A 169 -2.83 -7.78 -12.48
C GLU A 169 -2.44 -6.62 -11.57
N PHE A 170 -3.40 -6.08 -10.81
CA PHE A 170 -3.13 -5.03 -9.84
C PHE A 170 -2.17 -5.48 -8.73
N LEU A 171 -2.39 -6.69 -8.20
CA LEU A 171 -1.51 -7.24 -7.18
C LEU A 171 -0.10 -7.45 -7.71
N GLU A 172 0.04 -7.99 -8.93
CA GLU A 172 1.34 -8.20 -9.57
C GLU A 172 2.06 -6.88 -9.84
N THR A 173 1.34 -5.87 -10.32
CA THR A 173 1.89 -4.52 -10.54
C THR A 173 2.39 -3.92 -9.23
N CYS A 174 1.63 -4.05 -8.14
CA CYS A 174 2.02 -3.52 -6.82
C CYS A 174 3.22 -4.27 -6.22
N VAL A 175 3.26 -5.60 -6.37
CA VAL A 175 4.37 -6.42 -5.86
C VAL A 175 5.65 -6.18 -6.68
N ALA A 176 5.53 -6.00 -7.99
CA ALA A 176 6.66 -5.74 -8.89
C ALA A 176 7.20 -4.30 -8.78
N SER A 177 6.32 -3.31 -8.58
CA SER A 177 6.68 -1.90 -8.55
C SER A 177 6.35 -1.24 -7.20
N HIS A 178 7.35 -1.19 -6.32
CA HIS A 178 7.23 -0.49 -5.04
C HIS A 178 6.96 1.02 -5.21
N SER A 179 7.54 1.65 -6.24
CA SER A 179 7.33 3.08 -6.50
C SER A 179 5.88 3.38 -6.88
N PHE A 180 5.26 2.53 -7.70
CA PHE A 180 3.84 2.63 -8.04
C PHE A 180 2.96 2.58 -6.78
N LEU A 181 3.16 1.56 -5.94
CA LEU A 181 2.38 1.40 -4.71
C LEU A 181 2.62 2.55 -3.73
N SER A 182 3.86 2.96 -3.52
CA SER A 182 4.21 4.06 -2.61
C SER A 182 3.54 5.37 -3.02
N ARG A 183 3.58 5.71 -4.32
CA ARG A 183 2.94 6.92 -4.87
C ARG A 183 1.42 6.87 -4.71
N LEU A 184 0.81 5.73 -5.06
CA LEU A 184 -0.63 5.53 -4.92
C LEU A 184 -1.09 5.65 -3.47
N VAL A 185 -0.41 4.98 -2.54
CA VAL A 185 -0.72 5.03 -1.10
C VAL A 185 -0.58 6.45 -0.56
N THR A 186 0.47 7.18 -0.96
CA THR A 186 0.69 8.57 -0.52
C THR A 186 -0.44 9.49 -0.96
N LEU A 187 -0.90 9.38 -2.22
CA LEU A 187 -2.03 10.16 -2.71
C LEU A 187 -3.35 9.79 -2.02
N LEU A 188 -3.62 8.50 -1.82
CA LEU A 188 -4.83 8.04 -1.12
C LEU A 188 -4.86 8.54 0.33
N LEU A 189 -3.72 8.56 1.02
CA LEU A 189 -3.62 9.10 2.37
C LEU A 189 -3.78 10.62 2.43
N ALA A 190 -3.25 11.34 1.43
CA ALA A 190 -3.40 12.80 1.32
C ALA A 190 -4.88 13.19 1.10
N ASP A 191 -5.61 12.41 0.31
CA ASP A 191 -7.03 12.66 0.01
C ASP A 191 -7.99 12.18 1.11
N GLY A 192 -7.49 11.44 2.10
CA GLY A 192 -8.29 10.89 3.20
C GLY A 192 -8.92 9.52 2.92
N GLU A 193 -8.61 8.89 1.79
CA GLU A 193 -9.14 7.59 1.33
C GLU A 193 -8.50 6.38 2.03
N THR A 194 -8.39 6.46 3.35
CA THR A 194 -7.82 5.38 4.20
C THR A 194 -8.64 4.10 4.15
N ARG A 195 -9.96 4.20 3.92
CA ARG A 195 -10.88 3.04 3.88
C ARG A 195 -10.49 2.03 2.80
N ILE A 196 -10.08 2.51 1.63
CA ILE A 196 -9.68 1.67 0.50
C ILE A 196 -8.41 0.89 0.87
N LEU A 197 -7.43 1.57 1.49
CA LEU A 197 -6.18 0.95 1.93
C LEU A 197 -6.41 -0.14 2.97
N TRP A 198 -7.29 0.11 3.95
CA TRP A 198 -7.65 -0.89 4.95
C TRP A 198 -8.39 -2.09 4.34
N LYS A 199 -9.25 -1.86 3.35
CA LYS A 199 -9.89 -2.95 2.59
C LYS A 199 -8.86 -3.81 1.86
N TRP A 200 -7.82 -3.22 1.30
CA TRP A 200 -6.73 -3.97 0.66
C TRP A 200 -5.88 -4.75 1.67
N PHE A 201 -5.59 -4.15 2.83
CA PHE A 201 -4.83 -4.82 3.89
C PHE A 201 -5.61 -5.98 4.53
N ALA A 202 -6.89 -5.78 4.85
CA ALA A 202 -7.77 -6.76 5.47
C ALA A 202 -8.25 -7.85 4.50
N ARG A 203 -7.93 -7.75 3.20
CA ARG A 203 -8.38 -8.68 2.15
C ARG A 203 -8.11 -10.15 2.57
N PRO A 204 -9.13 -11.02 2.55
CA PRO A 204 -8.94 -12.45 2.78
C PRO A 204 -8.25 -13.09 1.58
N TYR A 205 -7.58 -14.21 1.80
CA TYR A 205 -6.96 -14.98 0.72
C TYR A 205 -8.05 -15.51 -0.21
N THR A 206 -8.04 -15.10 -1.47
CA THR A 206 -8.93 -15.65 -2.49
C THR A 206 -8.24 -16.81 -3.20
N PRO A 207 -8.93 -17.96 -3.41
CA PRO A 207 -8.38 -19.08 -4.16
C PRO A 207 -8.04 -18.62 -5.59
N GLY A 208 -6.79 -18.82 -6.00
CA GLY A 208 -6.26 -18.37 -7.31
C GLY A 208 -5.10 -17.37 -7.21
N LEU A 209 -4.89 -16.72 -6.05
CA LEU A 209 -3.75 -15.85 -5.79
C LEU A 209 -2.66 -16.57 -4.98
N SER A 210 -1.39 -16.36 -5.35
CA SER A 210 -0.26 -16.87 -4.58
C SER A 210 -0.23 -16.26 -3.18
N HIS A 211 -0.31 -17.12 -2.15
CA HIS A 211 -0.26 -16.71 -0.74
C HIS A 211 0.94 -15.82 -0.42
N ALA A 212 2.12 -16.16 -0.96
CA ALA A 212 3.35 -15.39 -0.79
C ALA A 212 3.23 -13.97 -1.38
N LYS A 213 2.65 -13.83 -2.57
CA LYS A 213 2.45 -12.51 -3.20
C LYS A 213 1.47 -11.65 -2.41
N VAL A 214 0.37 -12.22 -1.89
CA VAL A 214 -0.57 -11.49 -1.02
C VAL A 214 0.10 -11.02 0.26
N LEU A 215 0.94 -11.86 0.87
CA LEU A 215 1.68 -11.49 2.07
C LEU A 215 2.68 -10.35 1.81
N ILE A 216 3.40 -10.40 0.67
CA ILE A 216 4.32 -9.33 0.24
C ILE A 216 3.54 -8.02 0.03
N PHE A 217 2.41 -8.09 -0.68
CA PHE A 217 1.54 -6.93 -0.92
C PHE A 217 1.06 -6.30 0.40
N LYS A 218 0.57 -7.09 1.36
CA LYS A 218 0.16 -6.59 2.69
C LYS A 218 1.30 -5.91 3.44
N LYS A 219 2.50 -6.54 3.44
CA LYS A 219 3.72 -5.96 4.02
C LYS A 219 4.06 -4.61 3.39
N GLN A 220 4.03 -4.53 2.07
CA GLN A 220 4.36 -3.32 1.32
C GLN A 220 3.33 -2.20 1.52
N ILE A 221 2.02 -2.50 1.50
CA ILE A 221 0.98 -1.49 1.78
C ILE A 221 1.20 -0.86 3.15
N LEU A 222 1.31 -1.69 4.19
CA LEU A 222 1.45 -1.18 5.56
C LEU A 222 2.73 -0.36 5.70
N ARG A 223 3.85 -0.82 5.12
CA ARG A 223 5.10 -0.06 5.06
C ARG A 223 4.90 1.29 4.38
N CYS A 224 4.24 1.35 3.23
CA CYS A 224 4.00 2.60 2.51
C CYS A 224 3.10 3.55 3.32
N MET A 225 2.07 3.02 3.99
CA MET A 225 1.16 3.81 4.81
C MET A 225 1.90 4.47 5.98
N VAL A 226 2.71 3.68 6.67
CA VAL A 226 3.52 4.16 7.80
C VAL A 226 4.58 5.15 7.31
N HIS A 227 5.27 4.86 6.21
CA HIS A 227 6.32 5.73 5.65
C HIS A 227 5.77 7.09 5.20
N ALA A 228 4.62 7.12 4.53
CA ALA A 228 3.96 8.37 4.15
C ALA A 228 3.55 9.19 5.38
N GLY A 229 3.17 8.53 6.48
CA GLY A 229 2.86 9.21 7.75
C GLY A 229 4.08 9.76 8.48
N THR A 230 5.19 9.01 8.54
CA THR A 230 6.36 9.36 9.40
C THR A 230 7.13 10.57 8.90
N GLY A 231 6.94 10.95 7.63
CA GLY A 231 7.46 12.18 7.05
C GLY A 231 6.91 13.43 7.74
N HIS A 232 5.66 13.39 8.20
CA HIS A 232 4.96 14.54 8.77
C HIS A 232 4.65 14.38 10.27
N ASP A 233 4.21 13.19 10.70
CA ASP A 233 3.69 12.96 12.04
C ASP A 233 3.88 11.50 12.51
N LEU A 234 4.82 11.30 13.45
CA LEU A 234 5.15 9.97 13.99
C LEU A 234 4.00 9.33 14.78
N PRO A 235 3.29 10.05 15.68
CA PRO A 235 2.04 9.59 16.28
C PRO A 235 1.01 9.03 15.29
N ARG A 236 0.76 9.71 14.18
CA ARG A 236 -0.17 9.21 13.14
C ARG A 236 0.28 7.88 12.56
N SER A 237 1.57 7.69 12.31
CA SER A 237 2.11 6.41 11.84
C SER A 237 2.01 5.30 12.86
N LEU A 238 2.14 5.61 14.16
CA LEU A 238 1.92 4.64 15.23
C LEU A 238 0.45 4.21 15.31
N LEU A 239 -0.50 5.15 15.18
CA LEU A 239 -1.93 4.83 15.11
C LEU A 239 -2.29 3.95 13.91
N LEU A 240 -1.68 4.21 12.74
CA LEU A 240 -1.86 3.34 11.57
C LEU A 240 -1.32 1.93 11.87
N PHE A 241 -0.18 1.82 12.55
CA PHE A 241 0.38 0.52 12.90
C PHE A 241 -0.47 -0.22 13.93
N GLU A 242 -0.93 0.47 14.97
CA GLU A 242 -1.81 -0.10 16.00
C GLU A 242 -3.09 -0.65 15.38
N ARG A 243 -3.74 0.11 14.48
CA ARG A 243 -4.91 -0.38 13.76
C ARG A 243 -4.62 -1.65 12.93
N ALA A 244 -3.45 -1.74 12.32
CA ALA A 244 -3.05 -2.95 11.60
C ALA A 244 -2.82 -4.13 12.56
N HIS A 245 -2.26 -3.86 13.74
CA HIS A 245 -2.11 -4.84 14.81
C HIS A 245 -3.47 -5.36 15.29
N ASP A 246 -4.45 -4.49 15.52
CA ASP A 246 -5.81 -4.88 15.93
C ASP A 246 -6.46 -5.81 14.91
N ILE A 247 -6.34 -5.51 13.61
CA ILE A 247 -6.84 -6.37 12.53
C ILE A 247 -6.16 -7.75 12.56
N CYS A 248 -4.84 -7.81 12.80
CA CYS A 248 -4.11 -9.07 12.93
C CYS A 248 -4.52 -9.85 14.20
N GLN A 249 -4.79 -9.13 15.28
CA GLN A 249 -5.24 -9.70 16.55
C GLN A 249 -6.64 -10.30 16.43
N GLU A 250 -7.57 -9.60 15.78
CA GLU A 250 -8.91 -10.09 15.45
C GLU A 250 -8.85 -11.37 14.60
N GLN A 251 -7.93 -11.43 13.64
CA GLN A 251 -7.71 -12.60 12.79
C GLN A 251 -6.87 -13.70 13.45
N GLN A 252 -6.31 -13.44 14.64
CA GLN A 252 -5.36 -14.28 15.38
C GLN A 252 -4.15 -14.78 14.55
N LYS A 253 -3.86 -14.16 13.42
CA LYS A 253 -2.87 -14.59 12.43
C LYS A 253 -2.33 -13.39 11.66
N GLY A 254 -1.17 -13.57 11.03
CA GLY A 254 -0.64 -12.59 10.07
C GLY A 254 0.25 -11.50 10.68
N PHE A 255 0.71 -11.64 11.93
CA PHE A 255 1.65 -10.70 12.57
C PHE A 255 2.95 -10.50 11.76
N GLU A 256 3.33 -11.47 10.92
CA GLU A 256 4.45 -11.30 9.99
C GLU A 256 4.29 -10.12 9.03
N THR A 257 3.05 -9.71 8.73
CA THR A 257 2.78 -8.55 7.86
C THR A 257 3.23 -7.24 8.52
N LEU A 258 3.18 -7.17 9.85
CA LEU A 258 3.54 -6.00 10.63
C LEU A 258 5.05 -5.76 10.66
N ARG A 259 5.86 -6.82 10.51
CA ARG A 259 7.31 -6.77 10.74
C ARG A 259 8.03 -5.65 9.98
N THR A 260 7.73 -5.47 8.69
CA THR A 260 8.43 -4.47 7.86
C THR A 260 8.11 -3.04 8.26
N ALA A 261 6.85 -2.76 8.61
CA ALA A 261 6.41 -1.45 9.07
C ALA A 261 6.88 -1.18 10.51
N GLY A 262 6.82 -2.19 11.38
CA GLY A 262 7.31 -2.11 12.76
C GLY A 262 8.81 -1.84 12.83
N GLN A 263 9.62 -2.53 12.02
CA GLN A 263 11.06 -2.24 11.92
C GLN A 263 11.35 -0.80 11.50
N TYR A 264 10.57 -0.29 10.54
CA TYR A 264 10.71 1.09 10.08
C TYR A 264 10.32 2.10 11.17
N LEU A 265 9.26 1.83 11.95
CA LEU A 265 8.87 2.65 13.10
C LEU A 265 9.91 2.64 14.21
N VAL A 266 10.48 1.48 14.55
CA VAL A 266 11.58 1.39 15.52
C VAL A 266 12.74 2.26 15.08
N HIS A 267 13.15 2.18 13.80
CA HIS A 267 14.21 3.05 13.28
C HIS A 267 13.84 4.53 13.37
N ALA A 268 12.60 4.90 13.06
CA ALA A 268 12.12 6.28 13.17
C ALA A 268 12.13 6.80 14.62
N ILE A 269 11.70 5.97 15.59
CA ILE A 269 11.73 6.26 17.04
C ILE A 269 13.16 6.40 17.54
N VAL A 270 14.08 5.55 17.09
CA VAL A 270 15.49 5.61 17.51
C VAL A 270 16.20 6.85 16.95
N SER A 271 15.78 7.31 15.76
CA SER A 271 16.41 8.43 15.05
C SER A 271 15.83 9.80 15.40
N LYS A 272 14.55 9.87 15.83
CA LYS A 272 13.85 11.11 16.14
C LYS A 272 13.55 11.20 17.65
N PRO A 273 13.56 12.40 18.27
CA PRO A 273 13.17 12.54 19.67
C PRO A 273 11.70 12.16 19.87
N THR A 274 11.41 11.37 20.91
CA THR A 274 10.08 10.78 21.20
C THR A 274 9.09 11.73 21.90
N VAL A 275 9.45 13.00 22.04
CA VAL A 275 8.75 14.00 22.88
C VAL A 275 7.29 14.23 22.47
N SER A 276 6.91 13.95 21.22
CA SER A 276 5.54 14.18 20.72
C SER A 276 4.61 12.97 20.78
N ILE A 277 5.06 11.83 21.31
CA ILE A 277 4.28 10.57 21.28
C ILE A 277 3.54 10.40 22.60
N SER A 278 2.23 10.12 22.54
CA SER A 278 1.45 9.72 23.72
C SER A 278 2.02 8.45 24.35
N HIS A 279 2.16 8.45 25.67
CA HIS A 279 2.66 7.31 26.44
C HIS A 279 1.89 6.00 26.14
N GLU A 280 0.56 6.08 26.06
CA GLU A 280 -0.29 4.92 25.83
C GLU A 280 -0.02 4.28 24.45
N LEU A 281 0.13 5.11 23.42
CA LEU A 281 0.45 4.66 22.07
C LEU A 281 1.85 4.04 21.99
N TYR A 282 2.80 4.62 22.71
CA TYR A 282 4.17 4.09 22.76
C TYR A 282 4.20 2.72 23.45
N ASP A 283 3.52 2.58 24.59
CA ASP A 283 3.44 1.33 25.34
C ASP A 283 2.69 0.24 24.56
N ALA A 284 1.60 0.59 23.86
CA ALA A 284 0.87 -0.32 22.98
C ALA A 284 1.78 -0.83 21.86
N PHE A 285 2.52 0.08 21.20
CA PHE A 285 3.49 -0.28 20.17
C PHE A 285 4.61 -1.17 20.73
N ARG A 286 5.18 -0.84 21.89
CA ARG A 286 6.23 -1.64 22.54
C ARG A 286 5.73 -3.06 22.82
N LYS A 287 4.56 -3.21 23.46
CA LYS A 287 3.95 -4.52 23.75
C LYS A 287 3.70 -5.34 22.48
N SER A 288 3.39 -4.67 21.36
CA SER A 288 3.16 -5.35 20.09
C SER A 288 4.41 -6.08 19.55
N THR A 289 5.62 -5.62 19.90
CA THR A 289 6.89 -6.12 19.34
C THR A 289 7.07 -7.63 19.49
N ALA A 290 6.63 -8.20 20.61
CA ALA A 290 6.71 -9.63 20.89
C ALA A 290 5.91 -10.49 19.89
N PHE A 291 4.88 -9.94 19.25
CA PHE A 291 4.03 -10.70 18.33
C PHE A 291 4.58 -10.78 16.90
N TRP A 292 5.34 -9.77 16.46
CA TRP A 292 5.84 -9.68 15.08
C TRP A 292 7.35 -9.77 14.93
N ILE A 293 8.10 -9.74 16.05
CA ILE A 293 9.53 -10.02 16.09
C ILE A 293 9.76 -11.42 16.65
N PRO A 294 10.41 -12.33 15.90
CA PRO A 294 10.71 -13.65 16.41
C PRO A 294 11.96 -13.64 17.32
N GLY A 295 11.87 -14.40 18.42
CA GLY A 295 13.01 -14.87 19.20
C GLY A 295 13.78 -13.77 19.97
N PRO A 296 15.09 -13.95 20.20
CA PRO A 296 15.87 -13.06 21.07
C PRO A 296 16.03 -11.64 20.52
N TRP A 297 15.74 -11.43 19.23
CA TRP A 297 15.73 -10.09 18.63
C TRP A 297 14.62 -9.19 19.19
N ALA A 298 13.51 -9.77 19.66
CA ALA A 298 12.43 -9.02 20.30
C ALA A 298 12.94 -8.32 21.57
N VAL A 299 13.76 -9.02 22.37
CA VAL A 299 14.35 -8.48 23.60
C VAL A 299 15.29 -7.30 23.29
N ALA A 300 16.12 -7.42 22.25
CA ALA A 300 17.01 -6.33 21.84
C ALA A 300 16.24 -5.07 21.41
N VAL A 301 15.15 -5.25 20.66
CA VAL A 301 14.31 -4.14 20.21
C VAL A 301 13.51 -3.53 21.36
N ASP A 302 12.96 -4.36 22.25
CA ASP A 302 12.25 -3.90 23.44
C ASP A 302 13.17 -3.07 24.36
N ALA A 303 14.39 -3.54 24.59
CA ALA A 303 15.40 -2.79 25.36
C ALA A 303 15.73 -1.42 24.74
N MET A 304 15.84 -1.34 23.40
CA MET A 304 16.03 -0.07 22.71
C MET A 304 14.83 0.87 22.87
N LEU A 305 13.60 0.32 22.82
CA LEU A 305 12.39 1.11 23.03
C LEU A 305 12.27 1.60 24.48
N TRP A 306 12.70 0.81 25.47
CA TRP A 306 12.79 1.26 26.86
C TRP A 306 13.78 2.42 27.06
N LEU A 307 14.91 2.39 26.36
CA LEU A 307 15.89 3.48 26.39
C LEU A 307 15.33 4.80 25.82
N ARG A 308 14.34 4.74 24.92
CA ARG A 308 13.72 5.90 24.27
C ARG A 308 12.34 6.27 24.81
N HIS A 309 11.96 5.67 25.93
CA HIS A 309 10.64 5.83 26.50
C HIS A 309 10.37 7.28 26.96
N PRO A 310 9.23 7.91 26.61
CA PRO A 310 9.00 9.34 26.80
C PRO A 310 8.83 9.79 28.26
N LEU A 311 8.33 8.92 29.16
CA LEU A 311 8.11 9.26 30.58
C LEU A 311 9.24 8.82 31.52
N GLY A 312 10.20 8.04 31.03
CA GLY A 312 11.25 7.47 31.87
C GLY A 312 12.02 6.44 31.08
N ALA A 313 13.17 6.85 30.54
CA ALA A 313 14.10 5.94 29.92
C ALA A 313 14.58 4.93 30.96
N SER A 314 14.58 3.65 30.61
CA SER A 314 15.13 2.59 31.47
C SER A 314 16.17 1.81 30.70
N PHE A 315 17.35 1.70 31.28
CA PHE A 315 18.45 0.90 30.72
C PHE A 315 18.47 -0.54 31.27
N THR A 316 17.65 -0.87 32.27
CA THR A 316 17.62 -2.19 32.94
C THR A 316 17.43 -3.36 31.96
N PRO A 317 16.46 -3.31 31.01
CA PRO A 317 16.32 -4.39 30.03
C PRO A 317 17.53 -4.51 29.09
N GLY A 318 18.18 -3.38 28.80
CA GLY A 318 19.39 -3.34 27.98
C GLY A 318 20.60 -4.00 28.66
N ILE A 319 20.80 -3.77 29.95
CA ILE A 319 21.87 -4.43 30.73
C ILE A 319 21.63 -5.93 30.80
N GLN A 320 20.41 -6.35 31.14
CA GLN A 320 20.07 -7.77 31.22
C GLN A 320 20.34 -8.48 29.88
N PHE A 321 19.98 -7.84 28.76
CA PHE A 321 20.27 -8.37 27.43
C PHE A 321 21.76 -8.45 27.09
N ILE A 322 22.58 -7.51 27.57
CA ILE A 322 24.03 -7.47 27.35
C ILE A 322 24.75 -8.52 28.22
N GLN A 323 24.30 -8.70 29.46
CA GLN A 323 24.88 -9.66 30.41
C GLN A 323 24.45 -11.11 30.12
N ASP A 324 23.33 -11.33 29.43
CA ASP A 324 22.89 -12.66 29.04
C ASP A 324 23.83 -13.28 27.99
N PRO A 325 24.47 -14.44 28.26
CA PRO A 325 25.32 -15.14 27.30
C PRO A 325 24.58 -15.60 26.04
N ALA A 326 23.26 -15.81 26.11
CA ALA A 326 22.40 -16.12 24.96
C ALA A 326 21.79 -14.86 24.30
N GLY A 327 22.02 -13.67 24.88
CA GLY A 327 21.50 -12.39 24.42
C GLY A 327 22.42 -11.74 23.40
N ALA A 328 23.06 -10.64 23.79
CA ALA A 328 23.81 -9.76 22.89
C ALA A 328 24.99 -10.45 22.17
N ALA A 329 25.66 -11.41 22.83
CA ALA A 329 26.81 -12.12 22.26
C ALA A 329 26.45 -12.94 21.00
N THR A 330 25.22 -13.45 20.90
CA THR A 330 24.77 -14.22 19.73
C THR A 330 24.72 -13.38 18.45
N PHE A 331 24.60 -12.06 18.59
CA PHE A 331 24.54 -11.12 17.47
C PHE A 331 25.92 -10.65 16.99
N ALA A 332 27.02 -11.10 17.61
CA ALA A 332 28.38 -10.74 17.18
C ALA A 332 28.65 -11.14 15.72
N LYS A 333 28.10 -12.29 15.28
CA LYS A 333 28.21 -12.82 13.90
C LYS A 333 26.98 -12.51 13.03
N ALA A 334 26.07 -11.66 13.50
CA ALA A 334 24.86 -11.31 12.75
C ALA A 334 25.16 -10.35 11.58
N ARG A 335 24.11 -9.97 10.84
CA ARG A 335 24.22 -9.01 9.73
C ARG A 335 24.69 -7.65 10.24
N THR A 336 25.41 -6.89 9.41
CA THR A 336 25.97 -5.56 9.76
C THR A 336 24.95 -4.61 10.41
N ALA A 337 23.72 -4.56 9.89
CA ALA A 337 22.66 -3.72 10.46
C ALA A 337 22.26 -4.14 11.88
N GLN A 338 22.22 -5.45 12.17
CA GLN A 338 21.92 -5.96 13.51
C GLN A 338 23.09 -5.72 14.47
N ARG A 339 24.33 -5.92 14.00
CA ARG A 339 25.54 -5.59 14.77
C ARG A 339 25.56 -4.09 15.15
N SER A 340 25.32 -3.21 14.18
CA SER A 340 25.23 -1.76 14.39
C SER A 340 24.14 -1.38 15.39
N PHE A 341 22.98 -2.04 15.31
CA PHE A 341 21.88 -1.78 16.23
C PHE A 341 22.21 -2.21 17.68
N VAL A 342 22.85 -3.37 17.85
CA VAL A 342 23.30 -3.83 19.18
C VAL A 342 24.36 -2.89 19.75
N VAL A 343 25.31 -2.44 18.94
CA VAL A 343 26.30 -1.43 19.37
C VAL A 343 25.62 -0.13 19.77
N GLN A 344 24.65 0.35 18.99
CA GLN A 344 23.88 1.56 19.33
C GLN A 344 23.11 1.40 20.65
N LEU A 345 22.52 0.21 20.90
CA LEU A 345 21.86 -0.10 22.15
C LEU A 345 22.85 -0.06 23.31
N SER A 346 23.97 -0.76 23.20
CA SER A 346 24.99 -0.82 24.25
C SER A 346 25.60 0.55 24.56
N LEU A 347 25.87 1.38 23.54
CA LEU A 347 26.33 2.76 23.74
C LEU A 347 25.26 3.63 24.41
N GLY A 348 23.99 3.45 24.04
CA GLY A 348 22.87 4.12 24.68
C GLY A 348 22.75 3.76 26.17
N VAL A 349 22.82 2.46 26.49
CA VAL A 349 22.83 1.94 27.87
C VAL A 349 24.02 2.50 28.67
N ALA A 350 25.23 2.48 28.08
CA ALA A 350 26.41 3.02 28.74
C ALA A 350 26.28 4.53 29.03
N ARG A 351 25.67 5.30 28.11
CA ARG A 351 25.44 6.73 28.31
C ARG A 351 24.50 7.01 29.49
N GLU A 352 23.39 6.28 29.60
CA GLU A 352 22.46 6.43 30.72
C GLU A 352 23.08 5.96 32.04
N LEU A 353 23.84 4.86 32.03
CA LEU A 353 24.58 4.37 33.20
C LEU A 353 25.60 5.39 33.73
N LEU A 354 26.30 6.07 32.82
CA LEU A 354 27.22 7.15 33.20
C LEU A 354 26.48 8.36 33.77
N ALA A 355 25.27 8.66 33.29
CA ALA A 355 24.44 9.74 33.83
C ALA A 355 23.92 9.42 35.24
N GLU A 356 23.68 8.14 35.56
CA GLU A 356 23.33 7.68 36.91
C GLU A 356 24.54 7.33 37.79
N GLU A 357 25.76 7.71 37.40
CA GLU A 357 27.00 7.48 38.15
C GLU A 357 27.34 6.00 38.43
N ARG A 358 26.76 5.06 37.65
CA ARG A 358 27.02 3.62 37.73
C ARG A 358 28.20 3.21 36.86
N TYR A 359 29.39 3.64 37.26
CA TYR A 359 30.60 3.49 36.44
C TYR A 359 31.04 2.04 36.22
N GLU A 360 30.86 1.15 37.20
CA GLU A 360 31.26 -0.26 37.08
C GLU A 360 30.46 -0.98 35.99
N ASP A 361 29.13 -0.81 35.98
CA ASP A 361 28.26 -1.40 34.96
C ASP A 361 28.54 -0.81 33.58
N ALA A 362 28.82 0.49 33.50
CA ALA A 362 29.21 1.14 32.25
C ALA A 362 30.51 0.55 31.69
N GLN A 363 31.49 0.25 32.56
CA GLN A 363 32.73 -0.43 32.15
C GLN A 363 32.47 -1.84 31.63
N VAL A 364 31.58 -2.62 32.27
CA VAL A 364 31.20 -3.96 31.80
C VAL A 364 30.59 -3.90 30.40
N VAL A 365 29.66 -2.96 30.16
CA VAL A 365 29.05 -2.75 28.85
C VAL A 365 30.08 -2.35 27.81
N MET A 366 30.99 -1.43 28.13
CA MET A 366 32.04 -0.99 27.22
C MET A 366 33.06 -2.09 26.92
N ALA A 367 33.41 -2.93 27.91
CA ALA A 367 34.27 -4.09 27.72
C ALA A 367 33.62 -5.13 26.80
N PHE A 368 32.32 -5.38 26.97
CA PHE A 368 31.55 -6.24 26.08
C PHE A 368 31.60 -5.77 24.62
N ILE A 369 31.34 -4.48 24.38
CA ILE A 369 31.37 -3.93 23.02
C ILE A 369 32.77 -4.09 22.40
N LYS A 370 33.84 -3.81 23.17
CA LYS A 370 35.23 -3.98 22.70
C LYS A 370 35.56 -5.44 22.37
N GLN A 371 35.05 -6.39 23.14
CA GLN A 371 35.31 -7.82 22.96
C GLN A 371 34.58 -8.40 21.74
N TYR A 372 33.30 -8.07 21.56
CA TYR A 372 32.44 -8.70 20.55
C TYR A 372 32.26 -7.88 19.27
N PHE A 373 32.50 -6.57 19.31
CA PHE A 373 32.33 -5.65 18.19
C PHE A 373 33.54 -4.70 17.99
N PRO A 374 34.79 -5.21 18.01
CA PRO A 374 35.98 -4.37 17.87
C PRO A 374 35.98 -3.57 16.56
N ASP A 375 35.58 -4.17 15.45
CA ASP A 375 35.58 -3.53 14.13
C ASP A 375 34.65 -2.32 14.02
N LEU A 376 33.59 -2.24 14.84
CA LEU A 376 32.62 -1.13 14.75
C LEU A 376 33.01 0.03 15.67
N VAL A 377 33.74 -0.26 16.74
CA VAL A 377 34.07 0.71 17.80
C VAL A 377 35.51 1.20 17.74
N LEU A 378 36.42 0.40 17.17
CA LEU A 378 37.82 0.78 17.01
C LEU A 378 38.08 1.45 15.65
N THR A 379 37.32 1.10 14.61
CA THR A 379 37.43 1.74 13.28
C THR A 379 36.85 3.16 13.27
N SER A 380 35.99 3.50 14.24
CA SER A 380 35.47 4.87 14.42
C SER A 380 36.50 5.86 14.96
N PHE A 381 37.69 5.40 15.38
CA PHE A 381 38.80 6.26 15.82
C PHE A 381 40.03 6.24 14.88
N SER A 382 40.04 5.36 13.87
CA SER A 382 41.10 5.30 12.87
C SER A 382 40.49 5.13 11.48
N GLN A 383 40.32 6.27 10.81
CA GLN A 383 40.20 6.52 9.37
C GLN A 383 39.05 7.48 9.05
N GLU A 384 39.40 8.72 8.68
CA GLU A 384 38.75 9.29 7.50
C GLU A 384 38.88 8.26 6.38
N PRO A 385 37.78 7.70 5.84
CA PRO A 385 37.90 6.87 4.66
C PRO A 385 38.38 7.77 3.50
N PRO A 386 39.37 7.36 2.69
CA PRO A 386 39.66 8.08 1.47
C PRO A 386 38.39 7.98 0.60
N ARG A 387 37.81 9.15 0.30
CA ARG A 387 36.58 9.33 -0.50
C ARG A 387 36.67 8.76 -1.94
N SER A 388 37.74 8.05 -2.29
CA SER A 388 38.06 7.58 -3.64
C SER A 388 37.55 6.17 -3.97
N ALA A 389 37.31 5.28 -3.00
CA ALA A 389 37.00 3.88 -3.32
C ALA A 389 35.55 3.62 -3.81
N VAL A 390 34.57 4.40 -3.31
CA VAL A 390 33.15 4.25 -3.72
C VAL A 390 32.89 4.93 -5.07
N HIS A 391 33.68 5.97 -5.40
CA HIS A 391 33.63 6.58 -6.73
C HIS A 391 34.34 5.73 -7.80
N SER A 392 35.45 5.04 -7.48
CA SER A 392 36.17 4.18 -8.46
C SER A 392 35.30 3.04 -8.99
N ALA A 393 34.64 2.28 -8.10
CA ALA A 393 33.82 1.15 -8.53
C ALA A 393 32.55 1.55 -9.30
N LYS A 394 32.02 2.75 -9.02
CA LYS A 394 30.88 3.30 -9.77
C LYS A 394 31.31 3.86 -11.12
N PHE A 395 32.47 4.53 -11.18
CA PHE A 395 33.04 5.07 -12.41
C PHE A 395 33.50 3.95 -13.35
N GLU A 396 34.14 2.90 -12.85
CA GLU A 396 34.54 1.73 -13.65
C GLU A 396 33.33 1.00 -14.24
N LYS A 397 32.22 0.92 -13.50
CA LYS A 397 30.99 0.32 -13.99
C LYS A 397 30.28 1.21 -15.03
N GLU A 398 30.22 2.51 -14.78
CA GLU A 398 29.65 3.47 -15.75
C GLU A 398 30.48 3.52 -17.04
N GLN A 399 31.81 3.42 -16.94
CA GLN A 399 32.71 3.39 -18.09
C GLN A 399 32.61 2.06 -18.87
N ALA A 400 32.43 0.93 -18.18
CA ALA A 400 32.17 -0.35 -18.84
C ALA A 400 30.81 -0.38 -19.55
N ASP A 401 29.78 0.23 -18.95
CA ASP A 401 28.44 0.34 -19.55
C ASP A 401 28.45 1.34 -20.74
N GLU A 402 29.27 2.39 -20.68
CA GLU A 402 29.46 3.36 -21.78
C GLU A 402 30.16 2.74 -22.98
N VAL A 403 31.26 1.99 -22.79
CA VAL A 403 31.95 1.27 -23.86
C VAL A 403 31.01 0.28 -24.56
N ARG A 404 30.23 -0.46 -23.78
CA ARG A 404 29.25 -1.41 -24.32
C ARG A 404 28.14 -0.73 -25.13
N ASN A 405 27.72 0.47 -24.72
CA ASN A 405 26.75 1.26 -25.48
C ASN A 405 27.33 1.83 -26.78
N LEU A 406 28.61 2.21 -26.79
CA LEU A 406 29.30 2.67 -28.00
C LEU A 406 29.48 1.54 -29.03
N GLU A 407 29.83 0.32 -28.58
CA GLU A 407 29.89 -0.86 -29.46
C GLU A 407 28.52 -1.19 -30.09
N LEU A 408 27.43 -1.02 -29.35
CA LEU A 408 26.07 -1.19 -29.87
C LEU A 408 25.68 -0.10 -30.88
N LEU A 409 26.21 1.12 -30.73
CA LEU A 409 25.98 2.23 -31.65
C LEU A 409 26.79 2.08 -32.93
N GLU A 410 28.04 1.58 -32.86
CA GLU A 410 28.84 1.26 -34.05
C GLU A 410 28.22 0.14 -34.89
N GLY A 411 27.54 -0.82 -34.25
CA GLY A 411 26.79 -1.87 -34.96
C GLY A 411 25.50 -1.41 -35.66
N LEU A 412 25.06 -0.16 -35.43
CA LEU A 412 23.83 0.42 -36.01
C LEU A 412 24.09 1.38 -37.17
N LEU A 413 25.35 1.66 -37.50
CA LEU A 413 25.71 2.43 -38.68
C LEU A 413 25.87 1.48 -39.88
N PRO A 414 25.09 1.64 -40.97
CA PRO A 414 25.34 0.91 -42.20
C PRO A 414 26.65 1.40 -42.82
N ALA A 415 27.52 0.46 -43.22
CA ALA A 415 28.77 0.74 -43.93
C ALA A 415 28.55 1.53 -45.24
#